data_AF-A0A968FYC1-F1
#
_entry.id   AF-A0A968FYC1-F1
#
_cell.length_a   1.000
_cell.length_b   1.000
_cell.length_c   1.000
_cell.angle_alpha   90.00
_cell.angle_beta   90.00
_cell.angle_gamma   90.00
#
_symmetry.space_group_name_H-M   'P 1'
#
loop_
_entity.id
_entity.type
_entity.pdbx_description
1 polymer ?
#
loop_
_entity_poly.entity_id
_entity_poly.type
_entity_poly.pdbx_seq_one_letter_code
_entity_poly.pdbx_strand_id
1 'polypeptide(L)'
;LTLPVIWACLIPALLLDLTITIYQAICFPVYGIPKVRRSDYIILDRHNLSYLNWVERLNCVYCGYFNGLVAYAREMAARTEQHWCPIKHARRVGAIHGRY
;
A
#
# COMPACT_ATOMS: atom_id res chain seq x y z
N LEU A 1 -8.32 -25.05 0.83
CA LEU A 1 -7.56 -25.47 -0.37
C LEU A 1 -6.71 -24.35 -0.96
N THR A 2 -7.21 -23.11 -1.05
CA THR A 2 -6.51 -21.97 -1.70
C THR A 2 -5.58 -21.15 -0.81
N LEU A 3 -5.57 -21.39 0.51
CA LEU A 3 -4.69 -20.75 1.49
C LEU A 3 -3.21 -20.64 1.04
N PRO A 4 -2.52 -21.72 0.59
CA PRO A 4 -1.12 -21.60 0.18
C PRO A 4 -0.89 -20.64 -0.99
N VAL A 5 -1.85 -20.52 -1.91
CA VAL A 5 -1.77 -19.58 -3.04
C VAL A 5 -1.91 -18.13 -2.58
N ILE A 6 -2.82 -17.88 -1.64
CA ILE A 6 -3.01 -16.55 -1.04
C ILE A 6 -1.73 -16.13 -0.29
N TRP A 7 -1.19 -17.04 0.51
CA TRP A 7 0.03 -16.78 1.27
C TRP A 7 1.27 -16.64 0.38
N ALA A 8 1.32 -17.28 -0.79
CA ALA A 8 2.38 -17.06 -1.77
C ALA A 8 2.45 -15.60 -2.25
N CYS A 9 1.31 -14.91 -2.37
CA CYS A 9 1.26 -13.48 -2.71
C CYS A 9 1.85 -12.56 -1.62
N LEU A 10 2.15 -13.08 -0.43
CA LEU A 10 2.87 -12.32 0.59
C LEU A 10 4.29 -11.98 0.15
N ILE A 11 4.96 -12.90 -0.55
CA ILE A 11 6.34 -12.70 -1.02
C ILE A 11 6.46 -11.48 -1.96
N PRO A 12 5.69 -11.37 -3.05
CA PRO A 12 5.74 -10.18 -3.91
C PRO A 12 5.25 -8.92 -3.18
N ALA A 13 4.33 -9.02 -2.22
CA ALA A 13 3.91 -7.89 -1.41
C ALA A 13 5.07 -7.34 -0.55
N LEU A 14 5.82 -8.21 0.13
CA LEU A 14 6.99 -7.79 0.91
C LEU A 14 8.08 -7.18 0.04
N LEU A 15 8.32 -7.75 -1.15
CA LEU A 15 9.24 -7.16 -2.12
C LEU A 15 8.78 -5.78 -2.55
N LEU A 16 7.49 -5.62 -2.85
CA LEU A 16 6.90 -4.33 -3.17
C LEU A 16 7.10 -3.32 -2.03
N ASP A 17 6.77 -3.67 -0.78
CA ASP A 17 6.96 -2.82 0.41
C ASP A 17 8.42 -2.33 0.54
N LEU A 18 9.38 -3.24 0.34
CA LEU A 18 10.80 -2.88 0.36
C LEU A 18 11.15 -1.91 -0.78
N THR A 19 10.77 -2.23 -2.01
CA THR A 19 11.10 -1.41 -3.19
C THR A 19 10.50 0.00 -3.10
N ILE A 20 9.22 0.13 -2.73
CA ILE A 20 8.57 1.46 -2.60
C ILE A 20 9.13 2.25 -1.43
N THR A 21 9.55 1.58 -0.35
CA THR A 21 10.19 2.23 0.80
C THR A 21 11.55 2.79 0.41
N ILE A 22 12.35 2.04 -0.35
CA ILE A 22 13.63 2.51 -0.91
C ILE A 22 13.38 3.66 -1.90
N TYR A 23 12.39 3.51 -2.78
CA TYR A 23 12.02 4.51 -3.76
C TYR A 23 11.69 5.86 -3.12
N GLN A 24 10.78 5.91 -2.14
CA GLN A 24 10.49 7.19 -1.47
C GLN A 24 11.71 7.69 -0.68
N ALA A 25 12.52 6.81 -0.11
CA ALA A 25 13.65 7.22 0.73
C ALA A 25 14.71 7.97 -0.08
N ILE A 26 14.89 7.58 -1.34
CA ILE A 26 15.85 8.18 -2.26
C ILE A 26 15.20 9.30 -3.07
N CYS A 27 14.11 9.02 -3.80
CA CYS A 27 13.56 9.96 -4.76
C CYS A 27 12.85 11.14 -4.10
N PHE A 28 12.12 10.95 -3.00
CA PHE A 28 11.30 12.04 -2.45
C PHE A 28 12.14 13.18 -1.88
N PRO A 29 13.24 12.93 -1.15
CA PRO A 29 14.17 14.01 -0.75
C PRO A 29 14.81 14.71 -1.94
N VAL A 30 15.18 13.98 -3.00
CA VAL A 30 15.83 14.55 -4.19
C VAL A 30 14.89 15.52 -4.93
N TYR A 31 13.61 15.15 -5.04
CA TYR A 31 12.59 15.97 -5.73
C TYR A 31 11.82 16.92 -4.79
N GLY A 32 12.13 16.96 -3.49
CA GLY A 32 11.42 17.78 -2.51
C GLY A 32 9.96 17.35 -2.24
N ILE A 33 9.61 16.10 -2.58
CA ILE A 33 8.26 15.55 -2.35
C ILE A 33 8.11 15.15 -0.86
N PRO A 34 6.99 15.46 -0.19
CA PRO A 34 6.79 15.02 1.20
C PRO A 34 6.66 13.49 1.28
N LYS A 35 7.40 12.86 2.22
CA LYS A 35 7.34 11.41 2.45
C LYS A 35 5.96 10.95 2.90
N VAL A 36 5.57 9.73 2.49
CA VAL A 36 4.30 9.12 2.90
C VAL A 36 4.51 8.38 4.22
N ARG A 37 3.70 8.68 5.23
CA ARG A 37 3.78 8.01 6.53
C ARG A 37 3.10 6.64 6.43
N ARG A 38 3.86 5.57 6.69
CA ARG A 38 3.37 4.19 6.62
C ARG A 38 2.24 3.90 7.64
N SER A 39 2.31 4.52 8.81
CA SER A 39 1.32 4.40 9.90
C SER A 39 -0.10 4.76 9.48
N ASP A 40 -0.25 5.66 8.50
CA ASP A 40 -1.55 6.20 8.10
C ASP A 40 -2.27 5.23 7.15
N TYR A 41 -1.56 4.24 6.60
CA TYR A 41 -2.07 3.30 5.61
C TYR A 41 -2.12 1.86 6.12
N ILE A 42 -1.08 1.41 6.83
CA ILE A 42 -1.01 0.04 7.35
C ILE A 42 -1.51 0.04 8.80
N ILE A 43 -2.82 -0.06 8.96
CA ILE A 43 -3.50 -0.12 10.26
C ILE A 43 -3.90 -1.57 10.52
N LEU A 44 -3.31 -2.15 11.56
CA LEU A 44 -3.55 -3.54 11.96
C LEU A 44 -4.29 -3.59 13.30
N ASP A 45 -5.47 -2.98 13.43
CA ASP A 45 -6.19 -2.95 14.72
C ASP A 45 -7.04 -4.20 14.98
N ARG A 46 -7.44 -4.89 13.90
CA ARG A 46 -8.40 -6.00 13.94
C ARG A 46 -7.82 -7.29 14.54
N HIS A 47 -6.52 -7.34 14.81
CA HIS A 47 -5.95 -8.47 15.54
C HIS A 47 -6.48 -8.54 16.97
N ASN A 48 -6.91 -7.44 17.61
CA ASN A 48 -7.28 -7.48 19.03
C ASN A 48 -8.71 -7.96 19.34
N LEU A 49 -9.45 -8.44 18.34
CA LEU A 49 -10.81 -8.97 18.54
C LEU A 49 -10.72 -10.32 19.25
N SER A 50 -11.17 -10.36 20.51
CA SER A 50 -11.04 -11.49 21.45
C SER A 50 -11.81 -12.76 21.07
N TYR A 51 -12.68 -12.69 20.06
CA TYR A 51 -13.52 -13.79 19.60
C TYR A 51 -12.98 -14.54 18.37
N LEU A 52 -11.81 -14.14 17.84
CA LEU A 52 -11.25 -14.71 16.61
C LEU A 52 -10.27 -15.86 16.88
N ASN A 53 -10.38 -16.95 16.13
CA ASN A 53 -9.40 -18.03 16.17
C ASN A 53 -8.03 -17.57 15.65
N TRP A 54 -6.95 -18.24 16.06
CA TRP A 54 -5.59 -17.86 15.68
C TRP A 54 -5.37 -17.78 14.16
N VAL A 55 -5.97 -18.71 13.40
CA VAL A 55 -5.90 -18.74 11.92
C VAL A 55 -6.64 -17.55 11.29
N GLU A 56 -7.80 -17.19 11.82
CA GLU A 56 -8.59 -16.05 11.34
C GLU A 56 -7.88 -14.73 11.64
N ARG A 57 -7.18 -14.66 12.79
CA ARG A 57 -6.34 -13.52 13.17
C ARG A 57 -5.22 -13.30 12.17
N LEU A 58 -4.52 -14.37 11.77
CA LEU A 58 -3.47 -14.30 10.74
C LEU A 58 -4.01 -13.84 9.39
N ASN A 59 -5.14 -14.38 8.94
CA ASN A 59 -5.77 -13.95 7.69
C ASN A 59 -6.22 -12.49 7.75
N CYS A 60 -6.72 -12.03 8.90
CA CYS A 60 -7.10 -10.63 9.09
C CYS A 60 -5.90 -9.69 9.00
N VAL A 61 -4.77 -10.05 9.63
CA VAL A 61 -3.51 -9.31 9.53
C VAL A 61 -3.01 -9.30 8.09
N TYR A 62 -3.05 -10.44 7.39
CA TYR A 62 -2.66 -10.54 6.00
C TYR A 62 -3.47 -9.57 5.11
N CYS A 63 -4.80 -9.59 5.23
CA CYS A 63 -5.66 -8.71 4.45
C CYS A 63 -5.46 -7.24 4.81
N GLY A 64 -5.31 -6.90 6.10
CA GLY A 64 -5.05 -5.53 6.56
C GLY A 64 -3.72 -5.00 6.03
N TYR A 65 -2.67 -5.82 6.09
CA TYR A 65 -1.36 -5.48 5.57
C TYR A 65 -1.38 -5.27 4.05
N PHE A 66 -1.96 -6.21 3.29
CA PHE A 66 -1.96 -6.13 1.83
C PHE A 66 -2.76 -4.93 1.32
N ASN A 67 -3.96 -4.68 1.85
CA ASN A 67 -4.75 -3.52 1.48
C ASN A 67 -4.07 -2.20 1.87
N GLY A 68 -3.50 -2.15 3.08
CA GLY A 68 -2.75 -0.98 3.54
C GLY A 68 -1.53 -0.70 2.66
N LEU A 69 -0.78 -1.75 2.28
CA LEU A 69 0.38 -1.65 1.40
C LEU A 69 0.01 -1.13 0.00
N VAL A 70 -1.07 -1.63 -0.60
CA VAL A 70 -1.52 -1.16 -1.92
C VAL A 70 -1.97 0.30 -1.86
N ALA A 71 -2.68 0.69 -0.79
CA ALA A 71 -3.07 2.08 -0.57
C ALA A 71 -1.85 2.99 -0.37
N TYR A 72 -0.85 2.51 0.36
CA TYR A 72 0.42 3.19 0.59
C TYR A 72 1.20 3.42 -0.72
N ALA A 73 1.35 2.36 -1.53
CA ALA A 73 1.99 2.43 -2.84
C ALA A 73 1.24 3.39 -3.79
N ARG A 74 -0.10 3.35 -3.76
CA ARG A 74 -0.94 4.26 -4.55
C ARG A 74 -0.74 5.73 -4.17
N GLU A 75 -0.64 6.04 -2.87
CA GLU A 75 -0.37 7.42 -2.45
C GLU A 75 1.01 7.89 -2.93
N MET A 76 2.04 7.04 -2.85
CA MET A 76 3.35 7.38 -3.39
C MET A 76 3.27 7.70 -4.88
N ALA A 77 2.62 6.82 -5.65
CA ALA A 77 2.41 7.02 -7.08
C ALA A 77 1.63 8.31 -7.38
N ALA A 78 0.61 8.62 -6.58
CA ALA A 78 -0.19 9.85 -6.70
C ALA A 78 0.65 11.12 -6.48
N ARG A 79 1.54 11.12 -5.46
CA ARG A 79 2.46 12.25 -5.22
C ARG A 79 3.46 12.43 -6.34
N THR A 80 3.94 11.32 -6.91
CA THR A 80 4.89 11.36 -8.02
C THR A 80 4.21 11.79 -9.32
N GLU A 81 2.97 11.35 -9.56
CA GLU A 81 2.15 11.80 -10.68
C GLU A 81 1.88 13.30 -10.58
N GLN A 82 1.51 13.80 -9.40
CA GLN A 82 1.32 15.24 -9.15
C GLN A 82 2.58 16.07 -9.43
N HIS A 83 3.77 15.51 -9.19
CA HIS A 83 5.03 16.21 -9.39
C HIS A 83 5.50 16.17 -10.86
N TRP A 84 5.32 15.05 -11.56
CA TRP A 84 5.89 14.82 -12.89
C TRP A 84 4.90 14.95 -14.05
N CYS A 85 3.61 14.71 -13.83
CA CYS A 85 2.64 14.63 -14.91
C CYS A 85 1.87 15.95 -15.08
N PRO A 86 2.07 16.71 -16.18
CA PRO A 86 1.33 17.94 -16.44
C PRO A 86 -0.05 17.70 -17.06
N ILE A 87 -0.36 16.48 -17.53
CA ILE A 87 -1.55 16.18 -18.35
C ILE A 87 -2.41 15.11 -17.67
N LYS A 88 -3.69 15.43 -17.48
CA LYS A 88 -4.67 14.48 -16.94
C LYS A 88 -5.12 13.47 -18.00
N HIS A 89 -5.43 12.26 -17.57
CA HIS A 89 -6.04 11.21 -18.37
C HIS A 89 -7.36 11.70 -18.98
N ALA A 90 -7.46 11.55 -20.30
CA ALA A 90 -8.66 11.89 -21.05
C ALA A 90 -9.83 10.93 -20.76
N ARG A 91 -9.55 9.71 -20.26
CA ARG A 91 -10.54 8.68 -19.95
C ARG A 91 -10.77 8.59 -18.45
N ARG A 92 -12.03 8.37 -18.04
CA ARG A 92 -12.36 8.10 -16.63
C ARG A 92 -11.64 6.84 -16.14
N VAL A 93 -10.96 6.97 -15.01
CA VAL A 93 -10.31 5.88 -14.29
C VAL A 93 -11.23 5.41 -13.16
N GLY A 94 -11.35 4.10 -12.97
CA GLY A 94 -12.31 3.51 -12.02
C GLY A 94 -12.11 3.91 -10.55
N ALA A 95 -10.89 4.28 -10.18
CA ALA A 95 -10.60 4.91 -8.89
C ALA A 95 -9.58 6.03 -9.11
N ILE A 96 -9.99 7.27 -8.91
CA ILE A 96 -9.14 8.46 -8.97
C ILE A 96 -8.53 8.70 -7.58
N HIS A 97 -7.24 9.03 -7.49
CA HIS A 97 -6.63 9.35 -6.19
C HIS A 97 -6.99 10.78 -5.76
N GLY A 98 -6.98 11.08 -4.46
CA GLY A 98 -7.38 12.40 -3.96
C GLY A 98 -6.54 13.59 -4.46
N ARG A 99 -5.38 13.32 -5.08
CA ARG A 99 -4.43 14.33 -5.61
C ARG A 99 -4.57 14.63 -7.12
N TYR A 100 -5.67 14.22 -7.75
CA TYR A 100 -5.84 14.27 -9.21
C TYR A 100 -6.37 15.62 -9.73
#